data_AF-A0AAX4HP02-F1
#
_entry.id   AF-A0AAX4HP02-F1
#
_cell.length_a   1.000
_cell.length_b   1.000
_cell.length_c   1.000
_cell.angle_alpha   90.00
_cell.angle_beta   90.00
_cell.angle_gamma   90.00
#
_symmetry.space_group_name_H-M   'P 1'
#
loop_
_entity.id
_entity.type
_entity.pdbx_description
1 polymer ?
#
loop_
_entity_poly.entity_id
_entity_poly.type
_entity_poly.pdbx_seq_one_letter_code
_entity_poly.pdbx_strand_id
1 'polypeptide(L)'
;MMKNIFLLLVFSISIACTPAEAPKKTDASVQQAEVNFKQPDVVSIEMIDRSCVSDSDCTTVSTKCSCSCGEGVSKNKLQKYLNLVETSCQNYQGPYCKVLCNGQVKCLEKVCTYVRS
;
A
#
# COMPACT_ATOMS: atom_id res chain seq x y z
N MET A 1 2.38 34.53 -45.00
CA MET A 1 2.19 33.62 -43.85
C MET A 1 1.23 34.25 -42.86
N MET A 2 0.13 33.54 -42.62
CA MET A 2 -0.87 33.57 -41.54
C MET A 2 -1.22 34.91 -40.85
N LYS A 3 -2.48 35.33 -41.06
CA LYS A 3 -3.21 36.34 -40.29
C LYS A 3 -4.31 35.59 -39.52
N ASN A 4 -4.01 35.17 -38.29
CA ASN A 4 -4.97 34.46 -37.43
C ASN A 4 -5.83 35.46 -36.66
N ILE A 5 -7.13 35.42 -36.96
CA ILE A 5 -8.17 36.21 -36.32
C ILE A 5 -8.60 35.52 -35.03
N PHE A 6 -8.61 36.32 -33.96
CA PHE A 6 -9.11 36.02 -32.63
C PHE A 6 -10.64 35.85 -32.66
N LEU A 7 -11.17 34.81 -32.01
CA LEU A 7 -12.60 34.73 -31.67
C LEU A 7 -12.73 34.18 -30.25
N LEU A 8 -12.83 35.09 -29.27
CA LEU A 8 -13.16 34.77 -27.88
C LEU A 8 -14.68 34.83 -27.72
N LEU A 9 -15.32 33.67 -27.55
CA LEU A 9 -16.73 33.57 -27.18
C LEU A 9 -16.85 33.67 -25.66
N VAL A 10 -17.29 34.82 -25.18
CA VAL A 10 -17.68 35.04 -23.79
C VAL A 10 -19.14 34.61 -23.66
N PHE A 11 -19.37 33.42 -23.10
CA PHE A 11 -20.72 32.97 -22.75
C PHE A 11 -21.13 33.57 -21.40
N SER A 12 -22.02 34.55 -21.46
CA SER A 12 -22.73 35.09 -20.30
C SER A 12 -23.72 34.04 -19.78
N ILE A 13 -23.33 33.26 -18.78
CA ILE A 13 -24.22 32.32 -18.11
C ILE A 13 -25.05 33.12 -17.09
N SER A 14 -26.31 33.38 -17.43
CA SER A 14 -27.31 33.88 -16.49
C SER A 14 -27.63 32.78 -15.47
N ILE A 15 -27.06 32.89 -14.26
CA ILE A 15 -27.40 32.02 -13.13
C ILE A 15 -28.75 32.50 -12.58
N ALA A 16 -29.82 31.83 -12.99
CA ALA A 16 -31.12 31.97 -12.35
C ALA A 16 -31.04 31.31 -10.97
N CYS A 17 -31.03 32.12 -9.91
CA CYS A 17 -31.15 31.65 -8.53
C CYS A 17 -32.60 31.18 -8.30
N THR A 18 -32.81 29.86 -8.26
CA THR A 18 -34.04 29.27 -7.73
C THR A 18 -34.00 29.27 -6.19
N PRO A 19 -35.15 29.50 -5.52
CA PRO A 19 -35.23 29.46 -4.07
C PRO A 19 -35.00 28.04 -3.56
N ALA A 20 -34.16 27.93 -2.54
CA ALA A 20 -33.85 26.69 -1.85
C ALA A 20 -35.11 26.12 -1.18
N GLU A 21 -35.64 25.03 -1.73
CA GLU A 21 -36.57 24.17 -1.01
C GLU A 21 -35.81 23.46 0.12
N ALA A 22 -36.34 23.58 1.34
CA ALA A 22 -35.80 22.92 2.52
C ALA A 22 -35.73 21.39 2.29
N PRO A 23 -34.60 20.73 2.60
CA PRO A 23 -34.49 19.29 2.41
C PRO A 23 -35.45 18.58 3.36
N LYS A 24 -36.45 17.92 2.78
CA LYS A 24 -37.24 16.89 3.46
C LYS A 24 -36.26 15.84 3.99
N LYS A 25 -36.39 15.52 5.28
CA LYS A 25 -35.78 14.35 5.91
C LYS A 25 -36.26 13.11 5.17
N THR A 26 -35.49 12.69 4.17
CA THR A 26 -35.55 11.34 3.65
C THR A 26 -34.66 10.52 4.57
N ASP A 27 -35.27 9.60 5.31
CA ASP A 27 -34.59 8.48 5.96
C ASP A 27 -33.93 7.64 4.87
N ALA A 28 -32.79 8.12 4.37
CA ALA A 28 -31.85 7.30 3.66
C ALA A 28 -31.23 6.40 4.72
N SER A 29 -31.81 5.21 4.90
CA SER A 29 -31.09 4.05 5.40
C SER A 29 -29.84 3.92 4.54
N VAL A 30 -28.76 4.54 5.01
CA VAL A 30 -27.41 4.33 4.53
C VAL A 30 -27.17 2.86 4.77
N GLN A 31 -27.35 2.08 3.70
CA GLN A 31 -26.76 0.75 3.63
C GLN A 31 -25.27 1.00 3.81
N GLN A 32 -24.79 0.84 5.04
CA GLN A 32 -23.39 0.67 5.32
C GLN A 32 -23.00 -0.55 4.49
N ALA A 33 -22.48 -0.31 3.30
CA ALA A 33 -21.75 -1.32 2.57
C ALA A 33 -20.69 -1.79 3.56
N GLU A 34 -20.89 -2.98 4.12
CA GLU A 34 -19.91 -3.63 4.96
C GLU A 34 -18.67 -3.78 4.07
N VAL A 35 -17.77 -2.81 4.17
CA VAL A 35 -16.47 -2.90 3.52
C VAL A 35 -15.79 -4.04 4.24
N ASN A 36 -15.90 -5.22 3.64
CA ASN A 36 -15.26 -6.44 4.06
C ASN A 36 -13.76 -6.22 3.79
N PHE A 37 -13.12 -5.47 4.69
CA PHE A 37 -11.67 -5.31 4.74
C PHE A 37 -11.12 -6.70 5.06
N LYS A 38 -10.92 -7.51 4.03
CA LYS A 38 -10.07 -8.69 4.11
C LYS A 38 -8.79 -8.24 4.79
N GLN A 39 -8.56 -8.76 5.98
CA GLN A 39 -7.35 -8.52 6.74
C GLN A 39 -6.16 -8.81 5.81
N PRO A 40 -5.16 -7.92 5.71
CA PRO A 40 -4.09 -8.09 4.73
C PRO A 40 -3.41 -9.43 4.99
N ASP A 41 -3.39 -10.28 3.95
CA ASP A 41 -2.76 -11.59 4.00
C ASP A 41 -1.29 -11.41 4.40
N VAL A 42 -0.94 -11.91 5.59
CA VAL A 42 0.40 -11.87 6.13
C VAL A 42 1.17 -13.05 5.56
N VAL A 43 2.26 -12.79 4.85
CA VAL A 43 3.16 -13.83 4.34
C VAL A 43 4.08 -14.26 5.47
N SER A 44 3.96 -15.51 5.93
CA SER A 44 4.83 -16.06 6.98
C SER A 44 6.11 -16.64 6.37
N ILE A 45 7.27 -16.23 6.90
CA ILE A 45 8.58 -16.78 6.49
C ILE A 45 8.87 -18.03 7.30
N GLU A 46 9.09 -19.13 6.59
CA GLU A 46 9.42 -20.43 7.16
C GLU A 46 10.76 -20.37 7.89
N MET A 47 10.89 -21.08 9.01
CA MET A 47 12.11 -21.06 9.82
C MET A 47 13.35 -21.49 9.02
N ILE A 48 13.22 -22.49 8.15
CA ILE A 48 14.32 -22.97 7.30
C ILE A 48 14.82 -21.91 6.32
N ASP A 49 13.93 -21.04 5.86
CA ASP A 49 14.24 -19.98 4.90
C ASP A 49 14.88 -18.75 5.57
N ARG A 50 14.97 -18.74 6.90
CA ARG A 50 15.72 -17.75 7.69
C ARG A 50 17.15 -18.19 8.00
N SER A 51 17.55 -19.39 7.61
CA SER A 51 18.88 -19.93 7.94
C SER A 51 20.01 -19.15 7.26
N CYS A 52 21.11 -18.95 7.97
CA CYS A 52 22.30 -18.23 7.50
C CYS A 52 23.60 -18.75 8.10
N VAL A 53 24.71 -18.46 7.42
CA VAL A 53 26.08 -18.71 7.92
C VAL A 53 26.74 -17.39 8.33
N SER A 54 26.37 -16.30 7.66
CA SER A 54 26.96 -14.97 7.83
C SER A 54 25.93 -13.85 7.62
N ASP A 55 26.23 -12.65 8.10
CA ASP A 55 25.40 -11.45 7.85
C ASP A 55 25.18 -11.22 6.34
N SER A 56 26.17 -11.58 5.50
CA SER A 56 26.06 -11.44 4.05
C SER A 56 25.04 -12.38 3.40
N ASP A 57 24.58 -13.43 4.09
CA ASP A 57 23.53 -14.31 3.58
C ASP A 57 22.14 -13.74 3.83
N CYS A 58 22.02 -12.71 4.67
CA CYS A 58 20.75 -12.20 5.12
C CYS A 58 20.28 -10.97 4.33
N THR A 59 18.96 -10.87 4.18
CA THR A 59 18.28 -9.71 3.61
C THR A 59 16.94 -9.52 4.28
N THR A 60 16.25 -8.44 3.96
CA THR A 60 14.91 -8.13 4.46
C THR A 60 13.88 -8.28 3.35
N VAL A 61 12.70 -8.78 3.69
CA VAL A 61 11.52 -8.78 2.79
C VAL A 61 10.29 -8.31 3.56
N SER A 62 9.41 -7.52 2.94
CA SER A 62 8.12 -7.20 3.54
C SER A 62 7.27 -8.47 3.64
N THR A 63 6.58 -8.67 4.76
CA THR A 63 5.64 -9.79 4.96
C THR A 63 4.18 -9.34 4.98
N LYS A 64 3.94 -8.05 4.71
CA LYS A 64 2.61 -7.42 4.80
C LYS A 64 2.39 -6.51 3.59
N CYS A 65 1.12 -6.34 3.20
CA CYS A 65 0.71 -5.42 2.14
C CYS A 65 0.78 -3.94 2.53
N SER A 66 0.85 -3.66 3.82
CA SER A 66 0.95 -2.32 4.38
C SER A 66 2.30 -2.11 5.08
N CYS A 67 2.36 -1.12 5.96
CA CYS A 67 3.48 -0.75 6.80
C CYS A 67 4.21 -1.96 7.40
N SER A 68 5.44 -2.22 6.94
CA SER A 68 6.32 -3.22 7.52
C SER A 68 7.77 -2.80 7.36
N CYS A 69 8.57 -3.03 8.40
CA CYS A 69 10.04 -3.02 8.27
C CYS A 69 10.58 -4.33 7.71
N GLY A 70 9.67 -5.24 7.36
CA GLY A 70 9.98 -6.56 6.87
C GLY A 70 10.56 -7.47 7.94
N GLU A 71 10.94 -8.64 7.48
CA GLU A 71 11.50 -9.70 8.29
C GLU A 71 12.78 -10.23 7.64
N GLY A 72 13.70 -10.72 8.48
CA GLY A 72 14.95 -11.31 8.02
C GLY A 72 14.71 -12.64 7.30
N VAL A 73 15.36 -12.79 6.15
CA VAL A 73 15.30 -13.99 5.31
C VAL A 73 16.65 -14.25 4.67
N SER A 74 16.93 -15.50 4.33
CA SER A 74 18.09 -15.85 3.52
C SER A 74 17.96 -15.26 2.11
N LYS A 75 19.04 -14.67 1.58
CA LYS A 75 19.08 -14.04 0.25
C LYS A 75 18.66 -14.97 -0.87
N ASN A 76 19.02 -16.26 -0.78
CA ASN A 76 18.64 -17.25 -1.78
C ASN A 76 17.11 -17.55 -1.81
N LYS A 77 16.36 -17.13 -0.77
CA LYS A 77 14.89 -17.26 -0.69
C LYS A 77 14.16 -15.94 -0.95
N LEU A 78 14.86 -14.82 -1.14
CA LEU A 78 14.24 -13.51 -1.30
C LEU A 78 13.15 -13.50 -2.38
N GLN A 79 13.45 -14.04 -3.57
CA GLN A 79 12.50 -14.02 -4.69
C GLN A 79 11.21 -14.81 -4.40
N LYS A 80 11.31 -15.93 -3.67
CA LYS A 80 10.12 -16.71 -3.24
C LYS A 80 9.15 -15.79 -2.49
N TYR A 81 9.64 -15.03 -1.52
CA TYR A 81 8.80 -14.19 -0.68
C TYR A 81 8.34 -12.91 -1.36
N LEU A 82 9.15 -12.31 -2.26
CA LEU A 82 8.69 -11.21 -3.10
C LEU A 82 7.45 -11.60 -3.92
N ASN A 83 7.50 -12.76 -4.58
CA ASN A 83 6.38 -13.26 -5.38
C ASN A 83 5.15 -13.57 -4.52
N LEU A 84 5.34 -14.15 -3.33
CA LEU A 84 4.24 -14.43 -2.41
C LEU A 84 3.56 -13.13 -1.96
N VAL A 85 4.34 -12.12 -1.61
CA VAL A 85 3.82 -10.81 -1.17
C VAL A 85 3.10 -10.11 -2.31
N GLU A 86 3.69 -10.07 -3.51
CA GLU A 86 3.05 -9.51 -4.70
C GLU A 86 1.69 -10.19 -4.96
N THR A 87 1.66 -11.53 -4.91
CA THR A 87 0.44 -12.31 -5.12
C THR A 87 -0.62 -12.05 -4.04
N SER A 88 -0.21 -12.03 -2.77
CA SER A 88 -1.09 -11.76 -1.62
C SER A 88 -1.62 -10.33 -1.62
N CYS A 89 -0.87 -9.38 -2.15
CA CYS A 89 -1.18 -7.96 -2.08
C CYS A 89 -1.75 -7.37 -3.38
N GLN A 90 -1.93 -8.16 -4.42
CA GLN A 90 -2.40 -7.71 -5.75
C GLN A 90 -3.73 -6.92 -5.71
N ASN A 91 -4.59 -7.18 -4.74
CA ASN A 91 -5.90 -6.53 -4.58
C ASN A 91 -5.99 -5.65 -3.32
N TYR A 92 -4.85 -5.34 -2.69
CA TYR A 92 -4.84 -4.52 -1.47
C TYR A 92 -5.17 -3.06 -1.80
N GLN A 93 -6.27 -2.53 -1.23
CA GLN A 93 -6.73 -1.15 -1.42
C GLN A 93 -6.46 -0.24 -0.20
N GLY A 94 -5.76 -0.75 0.80
CA GLY A 94 -5.48 0.02 2.02
C GLY A 94 -4.29 0.99 1.87
N PRO A 95 -4.00 1.77 2.91
CA PRO A 95 -2.91 2.73 2.88
C PRO A 95 -1.55 2.05 2.78
N TYR A 96 -0.73 2.53 1.86
CA TYR A 96 0.71 2.32 1.86
C TYR A 96 1.37 3.44 2.64
N CYS A 97 2.22 3.11 3.61
CA CYS A 97 2.98 4.11 4.34
C CYS A 97 4.47 4.00 4.01
N LYS A 98 5.14 5.16 3.95
CA LYS A 98 6.60 5.24 3.92
C LYS A 98 7.11 5.06 5.34
N VAL A 99 7.45 3.84 5.73
CA VAL A 99 8.11 3.61 7.02
C VAL A 99 9.60 3.83 6.85
N LEU A 100 10.18 4.75 7.64
CA LEU A 100 11.62 4.83 7.81
C LEU A 100 12.03 3.76 8.83
N CYS A 101 12.53 2.64 8.32
CA CYS A 101 13.00 1.54 9.13
C CYS A 101 14.50 1.71 9.36
N ASN A 102 14.88 2.11 10.57
CA ASN A 102 16.29 2.25 10.96
C ASN A 102 16.77 0.95 11.62
N GLY A 103 17.10 -0.02 10.79
CA GLY A 103 17.60 -1.31 11.25
C GLY A 103 18.27 -2.09 10.13
N GLN A 104 18.92 -3.17 10.51
CA GLN A 104 19.68 -4.03 9.62
C GLN A 104 19.39 -5.49 9.95
N VAL A 105 19.41 -6.36 8.94
CA VAL A 105 19.30 -7.80 9.19
C VAL A 105 20.68 -8.38 9.42
N LYS A 106 20.81 -9.14 10.51
CA LYS A 106 22.04 -9.85 10.88
C LYS A 106 21.78 -11.35 10.97
N CYS A 107 22.83 -12.13 10.80
CA CYS A 107 22.82 -13.54 11.08
C CYS A 107 23.13 -13.77 12.57
N LEU A 108 22.08 -13.89 13.37
CA LEU A 108 22.20 -14.15 14.80
C LEU A 108 21.80 -15.60 15.06
N GLU A 109 22.67 -16.37 15.71
CA GLU A 109 22.39 -17.79 16.04
C GLU A 109 21.98 -18.64 14.81
N LYS A 110 22.60 -18.37 13.66
CA LYS A 110 22.28 -19.01 12.35
C LYS A 110 20.89 -18.66 11.81
N VAL A 111 20.27 -17.58 12.29
CA VAL A 111 18.97 -17.07 11.84
C VAL A 111 19.06 -15.60 11.44
N CYS A 112 18.57 -15.29 10.23
CA CYS A 112 18.42 -13.91 9.77
C CYS A 112 17.38 -13.17 10.61
N THR A 113 17.87 -12.20 11.39
CA THR A 113 17.10 -11.45 12.37
C THR A 113 17.19 -9.97 12.07
N TYR A 114 16.04 -9.28 12.00
CA TYR A 114 16.00 -7.83 11.88
C TYR A 114 16.36 -7.19 13.23
N VAL A 115 17.42 -6.40 13.26
CA VAL A 115 17.91 -5.70 14.45
C VAL A 115 17.67 -4.20 14.27
N ARG A 116 16.95 -3.58 15.21
CA ARG A 116 16.79 -2.12 15.24
C ARG A 116 18.09 -1.47 15.71
N SER A 117 18.47 -0.40 15.03
CA SER A 117 19.63 0.44 15.37
C SER A 117 19.28 1.47 16.43
#